data_AF-A0A6G8J903-F1
#
_entry.id   AF-A0A6G8J903-F1
#
_cell.length_a   1.000
_cell.length_b   1.000
_cell.length_c   1.000
_cell.angle_alpha   90.00
_cell.angle_beta   90.00
_cell.angle_gamma   90.00
#
_symmetry.space_group_name_H-M   'P 1'
#
loop_
_entity.id
_entity.type
_entity.pdbx_description
1 polymer ?
#
loop_
_entity_poly.entity_id
_entity_poly.type
_entity_poly.pdbx_seq_one_letter_code
_entity_poly.pdbx_strand_id
1 'polypeptide(L)'
;MPNTSFTEILLGSGALITIITLIINHFFRIYNEDISKERIKWRERIRELSMEIVSFQGSKDDAYKLYSELSNRLNPYDESDKEISEKAYKLLNIEAENSNISKKDFVRDISILLKDDWERCKFDSKLRSIIPFINYKSKRNTENDSQ
;
A
#
# COMPACT_ATOMS: atom_id res chain seq x y z
N MET A 1 -59.43 2.04 -14.04
CA MET A 1 -58.84 1.53 -12.78
C MET A 1 -57.34 1.56 -12.93
N PRO A 2 -56.56 2.13 -11.99
CA PRO A 2 -55.10 2.13 -12.10
C PRO A 2 -54.57 0.69 -11.98
N ASN A 3 -53.65 0.32 -12.89
CA ASN A 3 -53.06 -1.02 -12.95
C ASN A 3 -52.12 -1.22 -11.75
N THR A 4 -52.63 -1.84 -10.69
CA THR A 4 -51.89 -2.14 -9.44
C THR A 4 -50.63 -2.99 -9.66
N SER A 5 -50.60 -3.79 -10.73
CA SER A 5 -49.43 -4.61 -11.09
C SER A 5 -48.19 -3.78 -11.49
N PHE A 6 -48.37 -2.60 -12.08
CA PHE A 6 -47.24 -1.77 -12.54
C PHE A 6 -46.59 -1.02 -11.37
N THR A 7 -47.40 -0.61 -10.38
CA THR A 7 -46.93 0.04 -9.16
C THR A 7 -46.18 -0.92 -8.23
N GLU A 8 -46.61 -2.19 -8.15
CA GLU A 8 -45.92 -3.22 -7.35
C GLU A 8 -44.56 -3.61 -7.92
N ILE A 9 -44.42 -3.69 -9.25
CA ILE A 9 -43.14 -3.95 -9.93
C ILE A 9 -42.17 -2.77 -9.72
N LEU A 10 -42.67 -1.54 -9.80
CA LEU A 10 -41.86 -0.32 -9.60
C LEU A 10 -41.40 -0.16 -8.14
N LEU A 11 -42.27 -0.48 -7.18
CA LEU A 11 -41.94 -0.47 -5.75
C LEU A 11 -41.01 -1.63 -5.36
N GLY A 12 -41.25 -2.84 -5.87
CA GLY A 12 -40.42 -4.02 -5.63
C GLY A 12 -39.01 -3.88 -6.22
N SER A 13 -38.88 -3.29 -7.40
CA SER A 13 -37.57 -3.00 -8.02
C SER A 13 -36.80 -1.93 -7.25
N GLY A 14 -37.46 -0.87 -6.77
CA GLY A 14 -36.83 0.14 -5.91
C GLY A 14 -36.30 -0.42 -4.59
N ALA A 15 -37.04 -1.31 -3.94
CA ALA A 15 -36.61 -1.97 -2.71
C ALA A 15 -35.39 -2.88 -2.93
N LEU A 16 -35.35 -3.62 -4.05
CA LEU A 16 -34.19 -4.47 -4.38
C LEU A 16 -32.95 -3.64 -4.70
N ILE A 17 -33.09 -2.55 -5.45
CA ILE A 17 -31.97 -1.65 -5.78
C ILE A 17 -31.42 -0.99 -4.51
N THR A 18 -32.27 -0.57 -3.57
CA THR A 18 -31.83 0.03 -2.29
C THR A 18 -31.11 -0.99 -1.41
N ILE A 19 -31.59 -2.23 -1.33
CA ILE A 19 -30.90 -3.30 -0.60
C ILE A 19 -29.53 -3.60 -1.22
N ILE A 20 -29.45 -3.72 -2.55
CA ILE A 20 -28.19 -3.97 -3.28
C ILE A 20 -27.20 -2.83 -3.05
N THR A 21 -27.65 -1.58 -3.17
CA THR A 21 -26.79 -0.40 -2.95
C THR A 21 -26.32 -0.28 -1.51
N LEU A 22 -27.14 -0.62 -0.52
CA LEU A 22 -26.73 -0.67 0.89
C LEU A 22 -25.66 -1.72 1.16
N ILE A 23 -25.84 -2.94 0.63
CA ILE A 23 -24.86 -4.03 0.76
C ILE A 23 -23.52 -3.62 0.13
N ILE A 24 -23.58 -3.10 -1.09
CA ILE A 24 -22.41 -2.61 -1.82
C ILE A 24 -21.71 -1.48 -1.05
N ASN A 25 -22.44 -0.47 -0.57
CA ASN A 25 -21.88 0.63 0.22
C ASN A 25 -21.27 0.15 1.55
N HIS A 26 -21.87 -0.84 2.19
CA HIS A 26 -21.34 -1.41 3.43
C HIS A 26 -19.98 -2.08 3.19
N PHE A 27 -19.89 -2.93 2.16
CA PHE A 27 -18.62 -3.55 1.77
C PHE A 27 -17.58 -2.54 1.31
N PHE A 28 -17.99 -1.48 0.60
CA PHE A 28 -17.10 -0.38 0.24
C PHE A 28 -16.57 0.35 1.47
N ARG A 29 -17.44 0.65 2.43
CA ARG A 29 -17.04 1.38 3.63
C ARG A 29 -16.05 0.58 4.47
N ILE A 30 -16.32 -0.69 4.73
CA ILE A 30 -15.41 -1.56 5.49
C ILE A 30 -14.07 -1.68 4.77
N TYR A 31 -14.09 -2.04 3.48
CA TYR A 31 -12.86 -2.25 2.71
C TYR A 31 -12.03 -0.96 2.61
N ASN A 32 -12.66 0.17 2.28
CA ASN A 32 -11.94 1.42 2.08
C ASN A 32 -11.48 2.01 3.40
N GLU A 33 -12.29 2.01 4.46
CA GLU A 33 -11.89 2.60 5.72
C GLU A 33 -10.78 1.78 6.38
N ASP A 34 -10.91 0.47 6.48
CA ASP A 34 -9.96 -0.35 7.23
C ASP A 34 -8.63 -0.45 6.48
N ILE A 35 -8.64 -0.67 5.17
CA ILE A 35 -7.40 -0.71 4.38
C ILE A 35 -6.75 0.66 4.31
N SER A 36 -7.52 1.75 4.18
CA SER A 36 -6.92 3.09 4.18
C SER A 36 -6.29 3.42 5.53
N LYS A 37 -6.95 3.05 6.64
CA LYS A 37 -6.40 3.22 8.00
C LYS A 37 -5.11 2.42 8.16
N GLU A 38 -5.10 1.14 7.78
CA GLU A 38 -3.89 0.31 7.85
C GLU A 38 -2.77 0.83 6.94
N ARG A 39 -3.09 1.36 5.75
CA ARG A 39 -2.10 1.98 4.86
C ARG A 39 -1.53 3.28 5.40
N ILE A 40 -2.34 4.09 6.08
CA ILE A 40 -1.86 5.30 6.78
C ILE A 40 -0.86 4.89 7.86
N LYS A 41 -1.24 3.94 8.73
CA LYS A 41 -0.36 3.40 9.77
C LYS A 41 0.94 2.82 9.20
N TRP A 42 0.83 2.06 8.11
CA TRP A 42 1.99 1.50 7.42
C TRP A 42 2.93 2.60 6.91
N ARG A 43 2.41 3.64 6.22
CA ARG A 43 3.23 4.76 5.74
C ARG A 43 3.89 5.54 6.87
N GLU A 44 3.16 5.81 7.94
CA GLU A 44 3.69 6.48 9.13
C GLU A 44 4.85 5.68 9.72
N ARG A 45 4.65 4.37 9.92
CA ARG A 45 5.71 3.53 10.48
C ARG A 45 6.92 3.36 9.55
N ILE A 46 6.72 3.30 8.23
CA ILE A 46 7.83 3.29 7.26
C ILE A 46 8.65 4.59 7.36
N ARG A 47 7.99 5.76 7.52
CA ARG A 47 8.70 7.04 7.72
C ARG A 47 9.50 7.03 9.02
N GLU A 48 8.89 6.62 10.12
CA GLU A 48 9.56 6.51 11.41
C GLU A 48 10.78 5.59 11.35
N LEU A 49 10.60 4.37 10.87
CA LEU A 49 11.69 3.39 10.68
C LEU A 49 12.80 3.96 9.81
N SER A 50 12.47 4.67 8.73
CA SER A 50 13.50 5.27 7.87
C SER A 50 14.33 6.33 8.60
N MET A 51 13.73 7.13 9.47
CA MET A 51 14.43 8.13 10.28
C MET A 51 15.27 7.46 11.37
N GLU A 52 14.72 6.43 12.03
CA GLU A 52 15.41 5.62 13.04
C GLU A 52 16.67 4.98 12.44
N ILE A 53 16.55 4.36 11.26
CA ILE A 53 17.67 3.72 10.54
C ILE A 53 18.74 4.75 10.14
N VAL A 54 18.34 5.89 9.60
CA VAL A 54 19.28 6.94 9.13
C VAL A 54 20.05 7.57 10.30
N SER A 55 19.44 7.67 11.48
CA SER A 55 20.02 8.25 12.69
C SER A 55 20.63 7.22 13.64
N PHE A 56 20.58 5.93 13.29
CA PHE A 56 20.96 4.85 14.17
C PHE A 56 22.43 4.91 14.61
N GLN A 57 22.66 4.79 15.93
CA GLN A 57 23.98 4.72 16.56
C GLN A 57 24.01 3.69 17.72
N GLY A 58 23.14 2.67 17.65
CA GLY A 58 22.91 1.72 18.74
C GLY A 58 23.69 0.40 18.62
N SER A 59 23.23 -0.60 19.37
CA SER A 59 23.82 -1.95 19.37
C SER A 59 23.46 -2.76 18.12
N LYS A 60 24.24 -3.80 17.81
CA LYS A 60 23.94 -4.72 16.70
C LYS A 60 22.56 -5.40 16.85
N ASP A 61 22.14 -5.69 18.08
CA ASP A 61 20.83 -6.28 18.35
C ASP A 61 19.69 -5.31 18.03
N ASP A 62 19.85 -4.03 18.35
CA ASP A 62 18.85 -3.00 18.04
C ASP A 62 18.81 -2.71 16.53
N ALA A 63 19.97 -2.77 15.85
CA ALA A 63 20.03 -2.75 14.40
C ALA A 63 19.22 -3.90 13.77
N TYR A 64 19.39 -5.13 14.25
CA TYR A 64 18.61 -6.27 13.75
C TYR A 64 17.11 -6.11 13.98
N LYS A 65 16.68 -5.52 15.10
CA LYS A 65 15.26 -5.23 15.35
C LYS A 65 14.69 -4.25 14.33
N LEU A 66 15.39 -3.14 14.09
CA LEU A 66 14.99 -2.14 13.09
C LEU A 66 14.93 -2.73 11.69
N TYR A 67 15.97 -3.50 11.32
CA TYR A 67 16.02 -4.20 10.05
C TYR A 67 14.84 -5.18 9.91
N SER A 68 14.65 -6.05 10.90
CA SER A 68 13.59 -7.06 10.87
C SER A 68 12.21 -6.44 10.75
N GLU A 69 11.93 -5.35 11.49
CA GLU A 69 10.65 -4.67 11.38
C GLU A 69 10.46 -4.05 9.99
N LEU A 70 11.48 -3.37 9.45
CA LEU A 70 11.40 -2.81 8.10
C LEU A 70 11.17 -3.91 7.06
N SER A 71 11.97 -4.98 7.08
CA SER A 71 11.86 -6.09 6.12
C SER A 71 10.49 -6.79 6.18
N ASN A 72 9.87 -6.91 7.36
CA ASN A 72 8.53 -7.49 7.51
C ASN A 72 7.41 -6.60 6.93
N ARG A 73 7.68 -5.31 6.74
CA ARG A 73 6.71 -4.34 6.17
C ARG A 73 6.88 -4.16 4.67
N LEU A 74 8.02 -4.55 4.13
CA LEU A 74 8.35 -4.49 2.70
C LEU A 74 7.95 -5.79 2.00
N ASN A 75 7.72 -5.74 0.69
CA ASN A 75 7.42 -6.91 -0.11
C ASN A 75 8.73 -7.59 -0.55
N PRO A 76 9.06 -8.80 -0.05
CA PRO A 76 10.31 -9.47 -0.40
C PRO A 76 10.38 -9.91 -1.87
N TYR A 77 9.24 -9.96 -2.56
CA TYR A 77 9.16 -10.32 -3.98
C TYR A 77 9.24 -9.10 -4.91
N ASP A 78 9.40 -7.91 -4.35
CA ASP A 78 9.59 -6.70 -5.13
C ASP A 78 11.05 -6.25 -5.12
N GLU A 79 11.63 -6.03 -6.30
CA GLU A 79 13.07 -5.73 -6.42
C GLU A 79 13.43 -4.40 -5.75
N SER A 80 12.57 -3.37 -5.89
CA SER A 80 12.78 -2.07 -5.24
C SER A 80 12.73 -2.18 -3.72
N ASP A 81 11.76 -2.91 -3.18
CA ASP A 81 11.65 -3.15 -1.74
C ASP A 81 12.83 -3.97 -1.20
N LYS A 82 13.30 -4.96 -1.97
CA LYS A 82 14.50 -5.73 -1.65
C LYS A 82 15.74 -4.83 -1.59
N GLU A 83 15.91 -3.93 -2.56
CA GLU A 83 17.01 -2.96 -2.58
C GLU A 83 16.97 -2.04 -1.35
N ILE A 84 15.78 -1.58 -0.95
CA ILE A 84 15.59 -0.81 0.30
C ILE A 84 16.05 -1.62 1.51
N SER A 85 15.64 -2.89 1.61
CA SER A 85 16.01 -3.79 2.71
C SER A 85 17.54 -3.99 2.77
N GLU A 86 18.20 -4.23 1.63
CA GLU A 86 19.65 -4.38 1.56
C GLU A 86 20.40 -3.09 1.96
N LYS A 87 19.90 -1.92 1.54
CA LYS A 87 20.47 -0.62 1.94
C LYS A 87 20.32 -0.40 3.44
N ALA A 88 19.16 -0.72 4.01
CA ALA A 88 18.95 -0.66 5.46
C ALA A 88 19.93 -1.57 6.22
N TYR A 89 20.09 -2.82 5.78
CA TYR A 89 21.01 -3.78 6.39
C TYR A 89 22.44 -3.26 6.46
N LYS A 90 22.90 -2.65 5.36
CA LYS A 90 24.24 -2.09 5.24
C LYS A 90 24.40 -0.78 6.02
N LEU A 91 23.39 0.10 6.03
CA LEU A 91 23.38 1.35 6.81
C LEU A 91 23.44 1.10 8.32
N LEU A 92 22.77 0.04 8.77
CA LEU A 92 22.77 -0.40 10.16
C LEU A 92 24.06 -1.11 10.57
N ASN A 93 25.04 -1.22 9.67
CA ASN A 93 26.34 -1.85 9.87
C ASN A 93 26.23 -3.25 10.49
N ILE A 94 25.25 -4.04 10.03
CA ILE A 94 24.98 -5.35 10.62
C ILE A 94 26.16 -6.32 10.36
N GLU A 95 26.81 -6.22 9.20
CA GLU A 95 27.95 -7.08 8.82
C GLU A 95 29.10 -6.38 8.06
N ALA A 96 29.04 -5.07 7.79
CA ALA A 96 29.94 -4.42 6.83
C ALA A 96 30.71 -3.22 7.39
N GLU A 97 31.99 -3.43 7.76
CA GLU A 97 32.90 -2.37 8.25
C GLU A 97 33.14 -1.20 7.28
N ASN A 98 32.72 -1.30 6.00
CA ASN A 98 32.93 -0.27 4.98
C ASN A 98 31.77 -0.18 3.98
N SER A 99 30.53 -0.07 4.45
CA SER A 99 29.41 0.22 3.53
C SER A 99 29.39 1.72 3.21
N ASN A 100 29.92 2.10 2.03
CA ASN A 100 29.83 3.47 1.54
C ASN A 100 28.45 3.73 0.90
N ILE A 101 27.38 3.37 1.61
CA ILE A 101 26.01 3.63 1.15
C ILE A 101 25.61 5.02 1.56
N SER A 102 25.20 5.77 0.57
CA SER A 102 24.64 7.09 0.77
C SER A 102 23.30 6.95 1.50
N LYS A 103 23.22 7.49 2.73
CA LYS A 103 21.93 7.69 3.44
C LYS A 103 20.89 8.36 2.54
N LYS A 104 21.35 9.21 1.61
CA LYS A 104 20.51 9.89 0.60
C LYS A 104 19.81 8.92 -0.34
N ASP A 105 20.47 7.83 -0.76
CA ASP A 105 19.88 6.86 -1.68
C ASP A 105 18.78 6.06 -0.98
N PHE A 106 19.02 5.62 0.25
CA PHE A 106 17.99 4.98 1.08
C PHE A 106 16.78 5.91 1.28
N VAL A 107 17.00 7.17 1.64
CA VAL A 107 15.91 8.15 1.81
C VAL A 107 15.14 8.39 0.50
N ARG A 108 15.84 8.43 -0.64
CA ARG A 108 15.21 8.57 -1.95
C ARG A 108 14.30 7.39 -2.24
N ASP A 109 14.75 6.17 -2.01
CA ASP A 109 13.98 4.97 -2.35
C ASP A 109 12.76 4.82 -1.42
N ILE A 110 12.90 5.15 -0.13
CA ILE A 110 11.75 5.27 0.80
C ILE A 110 10.75 6.32 0.29
N SER A 111 11.24 7.45 -0.22
CA SER A 111 10.36 8.50 -0.77
C SER A 111 9.58 8.02 -1.99
N ILE A 112 10.22 7.22 -2.87
CA ILE A 112 9.58 6.60 -4.03
C ILE A 112 8.53 5.59 -3.57
N LEU A 113 8.87 4.68 -2.66
CA LEU A 113 7.95 3.69 -2.09
C LEU A 113 6.67 4.35 -1.53
N LEU A 114 6.84 5.40 -0.73
CA LEU A 114 5.71 6.13 -0.13
C LEU A 114 4.89 6.89 -1.19
N LYS A 115 5.53 7.38 -2.24
CA LYS A 115 4.86 8.05 -3.36
C LYS A 115 4.02 7.05 -4.16
N ASP A 116 4.55 5.88 -4.45
CA ASP A 116 3.86 4.82 -5.19
C ASP A 116 2.64 4.30 -4.42
N ASP A 117 2.78 4.10 -3.11
CA ASP A 117 1.66 3.72 -2.25
C ASP A 117 0.53 4.77 -2.29
N TRP A 118 0.88 6.06 -2.30
CA TRP A 118 -0.10 7.14 -2.44
C TRP A 118 -0.80 7.14 -3.80
N GLU A 119 -0.06 6.96 -4.90
CA GLU A 119 -0.64 6.85 -6.24
C GLU A 119 -1.60 5.66 -6.33
N ARG A 120 -1.25 4.52 -5.70
CA ARG A 120 -2.14 3.35 -5.59
C ARG A 120 -3.43 3.67 -4.82
N CYS A 121 -3.32 4.35 -3.68
CA CYS A 121 -4.51 4.74 -2.90
C CYS A 121 -5.46 5.65 -3.70
N LYS A 122 -4.91 6.59 -4.47
CA LYS A 122 -5.72 7.44 -5.36
C LYS A 122 -6.39 6.62 -6.45
N PHE A 123 -5.68 5.66 -7.03
CA PHE A 123 -6.22 4.77 -8.04
C PHE A 123 -7.35 3.91 -7.47
N ASP A 124 -7.14 3.27 -6.31
CA ASP A 124 -8.16 2.44 -5.65
C ASP A 124 -9.42 3.25 -5.32
N SER A 125 -9.23 4.51 -4.90
CA SER A 125 -10.34 5.44 -4.63
C SER A 125 -11.11 5.82 -5.90
N LYS A 126 -10.42 6.01 -7.03
CA LYS A 126 -11.04 6.40 -8.31
C LYS A 126 -11.66 5.20 -9.04
N LEU A 127 -10.97 4.06 -9.11
CA LEU A 127 -11.37 2.91 -9.92
C LEU A 127 -12.58 2.17 -9.34
N ARG A 128 -12.67 2.05 -8.00
CA ARG A 128 -13.85 1.45 -7.34
C ARG A 128 -15.12 2.29 -7.51
N SER A 129 -14.99 3.59 -7.79
CA SER A 129 -16.16 4.43 -8.10
C SER A 129 -16.74 4.17 -9.48
N ILE A 130 -16.01 3.48 -10.37
CA ILE A 130 -16.40 3.33 -11.78
C ILE A 130 -16.74 1.87 -12.13
N ILE A 131 -16.01 0.84 -11.63
CA ILE A 131 -16.30 -0.58 -12.01
C ILE A 131 -15.96 -1.56 -10.87
N PRO A 132 -16.90 -2.39 -10.37
CA PRO A 132 -16.64 -3.38 -9.31
C PRO A 132 -15.85 -4.62 -9.75
N PHE A 133 -15.40 -4.73 -11.00
CA PHE A 133 -14.91 -5.99 -11.59
C PHE A 133 -13.60 -5.91 -12.40
N ILE A 134 -12.76 -4.89 -12.24
CA ILE A 134 -11.49 -4.84 -12.99
C ILE A 134 -10.30 -5.27 -12.14
N ASN A 135 -9.74 -6.42 -12.51
CA ASN A 135 -8.43 -6.89 -12.08
C ASN A 135 -7.34 -5.90 -12.51
N TYR A 136 -6.69 -5.26 -11.54
CA TYR A 136 -5.52 -4.42 -11.77
C TYR A 136 -4.28 -5.30 -11.94
N LYS A 137 -3.70 -5.34 -13.15
CA LYS A 137 -2.37 -5.90 -13.41
C LYS A 137 -1.37 -4.76 -13.39
N SER A 138 -0.52 -4.72 -12.36
CA SER A 138 0.53 -3.71 -12.18
C SER A 138 1.54 -3.75 -13.33
N LYS A 139 1.84 -2.58 -13.90
CA LYS A 139 2.68 -2.37 -15.08
C LYS A 139 4.12 -2.05 -14.66
N ARG A 140 4.87 -3.05 -14.17
CA ARG A 140 6.31 -2.90 -13.83
C ARG A 140 7.28 -3.71 -14.69
N ASN A 141 6.81 -4.41 -15.72
CA ASN A 141 7.67 -5.26 -16.58
C ASN A 141 7.94 -4.69 -17.99
N THR A 142 7.73 -3.40 -18.27
CA THR A 142 7.94 -2.88 -19.65
C THR A 142 9.16 -1.98 -19.83
N GLU A 143 9.99 -1.79 -18.81
CA GLU A 143 11.23 -0.99 -18.95
C GLU A 143 12.52 -1.81 -18.83
N ASN A 144 12.45 -3.09 -18.43
CA ASN A 144 13.64 -3.96 -18.35
C ASN A 144 13.86 -4.84 -19.59
N ASP A 145 12.98 -4.82 -20.59
CA ASP A 145 13.12 -5.59 -21.84
C ASP A 145 13.63 -4.74 -23.02
N SER A 146 14.24 -3.58 -22.74
CA SER A 146 14.77 -2.66 -23.78
C SER A 146 16.19 -2.17 -23.51
N GLN A 147 17.00 -2.94 -22.77
CA GLN A 147 18.45 -2.77 -22.68
C GLN A 147 19.17 -4.07 -22.99
#